data_AF-A0A9N8PIE7-F1
#
_entry.id   AF-A0A9N8PIE7-F1
#
_cell.length_a   1.000
_cell.length_b   1.000
_cell.length_c   1.000
_cell.angle_alpha   90.00
_cell.angle_beta   90.00
_cell.angle_gamma   90.00
#
_symmetry.space_group_name_H-M   'P 1'
#
loop_
_entity.id
_entity.type
_entity.pdbx_description
1 polymer ?
#
loop_
_entity_poly.entity_id
_entity_poly.type
_entity_poly.pdbx_seq_one_letter_code
_entity_poly.pdbx_strand_id
1 'polypeptide(L)'
;MYMRIRDMLRNHTRELMRDAYERVSPVMQPVFYDFPQDEKCWGADFEDQFMYGQKYLVAPVLCASQRKRLVYLPASETWKTLDTE
;
A
#
# COMPACT_ATOMS: atom_id res chain seq x y z
N MET A 1 10.28 14.02 -10.75
CA MET A 1 9.76 12.63 -10.84
C MET A 1 8.68 12.38 -9.78
N TYR A 2 8.99 12.35 -8.48
CA TYR A 2 7.99 12.10 -7.41
C TYR A 2 6.82 13.10 -7.31
N MET A 3 7.03 14.37 -7.68
CA MET A 3 5.93 15.35 -7.73
C MET A 3 4.82 14.94 -8.70
N ARG A 4 5.17 14.29 -9.83
CA ARG A 4 4.16 13.80 -10.80
C ARG A 4 3.34 12.67 -10.19
N ILE A 5 3.98 11.72 -9.51
CA ILE A 5 3.29 10.63 -8.81
C ILE A 5 2.33 11.20 -7.76
N ARG A 6 2.78 12.16 -6.95
CA ARG A 6 1.91 12.82 -5.97
C ARG A 6 0.72 13.52 -6.62
N ASP A 7 0.92 14.16 -7.77
CA ASP A 7 -0.17 14.83 -8.47
C ASP A 7 -1.16 13.84 -9.08
N MET A 8 -0.69 12.71 -9.63
CA MET A 8 -1.54 11.61 -10.09
C MET A 8 -2.38 11.02 -8.94
N LEU A 9 -1.78 10.87 -7.76
CA LEU A 9 -2.47 10.35 -6.59
C LEU A 9 -3.44 11.35 -5.96
N ARG A 10 -3.38 12.63 -6.31
CA ARG A 10 -4.14 13.71 -5.65
C ARG A 10 -5.63 13.44 -5.54
N ASN A 11 -6.26 13.00 -6.62
CA ASN A 11 -7.70 12.73 -6.62
C ASN A 11 -8.02 11.52 -5.73
N HIS A 12 -7.24 10.45 -5.85
CA HIS A 12 -7.39 9.27 -5.01
C HIS A 12 -7.20 9.60 -3.52
N THR A 13 -6.19 10.39 -3.16
CA THR A 13 -5.98 10.85 -1.77
C THR A 13 -7.18 11.63 -1.23
N ARG A 14 -7.85 12.44 -2.06
CA ARG A 14 -9.05 13.18 -1.62
C ARG A 14 -10.22 12.25 -1.34
N GLU A 15 -10.43 11.24 -2.18
CA GLU A 15 -11.44 10.20 -1.96
C GLU A 15 -11.16 9.45 -0.65
N LEU A 16 -9.91 9.01 -0.43
CA LEU A 16 -9.52 8.34 0.81
C LEU A 16 -9.73 9.21 2.04
N MET A 17 -9.45 10.51 1.97
CA MET A 17 -9.70 11.43 3.10
C MET A 17 -11.20 11.60 3.38
N ARG A 18 -12.03 11.57 2.34
CA ARG A 18 -13.49 11.59 2.50
C ARG A 18 -13.98 10.30 3.16
N ASP A 19 -13.51 9.15 2.69
CA ASP A 19 -13.87 7.85 3.27
C ASP A 19 -13.38 7.72 4.72
N ALA A 20 -12.20 8.27 5.03
CA ALA A 20 -11.69 8.31 6.39
C ALA A 20 -12.60 9.14 7.33
N TYR A 21 -13.19 10.22 6.83
CA TYR A 21 -14.15 11.01 7.59
C TYR A 21 -15.50 10.30 7.74
N GLU A 22 -16.04 9.73 6.65
CA GLU A 22 -17.38 9.14 6.66
C GLU A 22 -17.44 7.76 7.33
N ARG A 23 -16.40 6.94 7.14
CA ARG A 23 -16.36 5.52 7.52
C ARG A 23 -15.30 5.21 8.57
N VAL A 24 -14.57 6.22 9.06
CA VAL A 24 -13.47 6.07 10.01
C VAL A 24 -12.41 5.08 9.49
N SER A 25 -12.29 4.97 8.17
CA SER A 25 -11.36 4.05 7.52
C SER A 25 -9.95 4.66 7.47
N PRO A 26 -8.91 3.92 7.89
CA PRO A 26 -7.55 4.43 7.86
C PRO A 26 -7.04 4.59 6.42
N VAL A 27 -6.36 5.70 6.13
CA VAL A 27 -5.78 5.98 4.80
C VAL A 27 -4.55 5.09 4.54
N MET A 28 -3.75 4.84 5.57
CA MET A 28 -2.66 3.85 5.56
C MET A 28 -3.08 2.72 6.48
N GLN A 29 -3.26 1.53 5.90
CA GLN A 29 -3.82 0.39 6.61
C GLN A 29 -2.90 -0.83 6.50
N PRO A 30 -2.78 -1.65 7.57
CA PRO A 30 -2.04 -2.91 7.48
C PRO A 30 -2.62 -3.82 6.40
N VAL A 31 -1.79 -4.63 5.75
CA VAL A 31 -2.24 -5.48 4.63
C VAL A 31 -3.30 -6.49 5.05
N PHE A 32 -3.23 -7.03 6.26
CA PHE A 32 -4.26 -7.95 6.79
C PHE A 32 -5.65 -7.29 6.94
N TYR A 33 -5.74 -5.96 6.94
CA TYR A 33 -7.03 -5.26 7.05
C TYR A 33 -7.91 -5.55 5.83
N ASP A 34 -7.31 -5.52 4.63
CA ASP A 34 -8.00 -5.86 3.38
C ASP A 34 -8.01 -7.38 3.11
N PHE A 35 -7.01 -8.11 3.62
CA PHE A 35 -6.83 -9.55 3.39
C PHE A 35 -6.81 -10.37 4.69
N PRO A 36 -7.90 -10.39 5.48
CA PRO A 36 -7.90 -11.02 6.80
C PRO A 36 -7.75 -12.56 6.75
N GLN A 37 -8.13 -13.18 5.63
CA GLN A 37 -8.09 -14.64 5.45
C GLN A 37 -6.69 -15.16 5.05
N ASP A 38 -5.76 -14.27 4.72
CA ASP A 38 -4.42 -14.62 4.30
C ASP A 38 -3.46 -14.55 5.50
N GLU A 39 -3.13 -15.70 6.08
CA GLU A 39 -2.25 -15.79 7.26
C GLU A 39 -0.89 -15.12 7.05
N LYS A 40 -0.40 -15.06 5.80
CA LYS A 40 0.89 -14.40 5.50
C LYS A 40 0.82 -12.88 5.68
N CYS A 41 -0.34 -12.27 5.51
CA CYS A 41 -0.54 -10.84 5.76
C CYS A 41 -0.45 -10.46 7.25
N TRP A 42 -0.56 -11.45 8.14
CA TRP A 42 -0.41 -11.27 9.60
C TRP A 42 1.05 -11.47 10.07
N GLY A 43 1.93 -11.98 9.20
CA GLY A 43 3.31 -12.29 9.54
C GLY A 43 4.18 -11.05 9.78
N ALA A 44 5.07 -11.12 10.77
CA ALA A 44 6.04 -10.06 11.06
C ALA A 44 7.03 -9.81 9.91
N ASP A 45 7.22 -10.79 9.02
CA ASP A 45 8.09 -10.68 7.85
C ASP A 45 7.64 -9.60 6.85
N PHE A 46 6.39 -9.14 6.95
CA PHE A 46 5.77 -8.15 6.05
C PHE A 46 5.08 -7.00 6.80
N GLU A 47 5.51 -6.72 8.03
CA GLU A 47 4.95 -5.61 8.83
C GLU A 47 5.28 -4.22 8.27
N ASP A 48 6.34 -4.14 7.45
CA ASP A 48 6.85 -2.91 6.87
C ASP A 48 6.20 -2.57 5.52
N GLN A 49 5.25 -3.38 5.04
CA GLN A 49 4.38 -3.05 3.90
C GLN A 49 2.96 -2.72 4.38
N PHE A 50 2.30 -1.81 3.66
CA PHE A 50 0.96 -1.36 3.99
C PHE A 50 0.16 -1.05 2.72
N MET A 51 -1.15 -1.00 2.89
CA MET A 51 -2.09 -0.58 1.85
C MET A 51 -2.36 0.92 2.00
N TYR A 52 -2.23 1.65 0.90
CA TYR A 52 -2.63 3.04 0.78
C TYR A 52 -4.01 3.11 0.14
N GLY A 53 -5.03 3.23 1.00
CA GLY A 53 -6.39 2.86 0.67
C GLY A 53 -6.49 1.41 0.20
N GLN A 54 -7.53 1.08 -0.56
CA GLN A 54 -7.77 -0.28 -1.04
C GLN A 54 -7.08 -0.59 -2.38
N LYS A 55 -6.26 0.33 -2.91
CA LYS A 55 -5.76 0.26 -4.30
C LYS A 55 -4.26 0.05 -4.42
N TYR A 56 -3.47 0.63 -3.53
CA TYR A 56 -2.01 0.64 -3.69
C TYR A 56 -1.33 -0.09 -2.55
N LEU A 57 -0.54 -1.12 -2.86
CA LEU A 57 0.37 -1.74 -1.90
C LEU A 57 1.71 -1.01 -1.91
N VAL A 58 2.14 -0.54 -0.76
CA VAL A 58 3.37 0.24 -0.58
C VAL A 58 4.35 -0.55 0.27
N ALA A 59 5.55 -0.77 -0.27
CA ALA A 59 6.64 -1.47 0.39
C ALA A 59 7.90 -0.56 0.40
N PRO A 60 8.03 0.37 1.37
CA PRO A 60 9.13 1.33 1.43
C PRO A 60 10.49 0.65 1.61
N VAL A 61 11.55 1.25 1.08
CA VAL A 61 12.94 0.83 1.34
C VAL A 61 13.43 1.58 2.57
N LEU A 62 13.53 0.88 3.71
CA LEU A 62 13.82 1.50 5.01
C LEU A 62 15.32 1.56 5.34
N CYS A 63 16.14 0.69 4.71
CA CYS A 63 17.57 0.60 4.99
C CYS A 63 18.41 1.37 3.96
N ALA A 64 19.43 2.10 4.45
CA ALA A 64 20.40 2.74 3.58
C ALA A 64 21.10 1.73 2.67
N SER A 65 21.37 2.13 1.43
CA SER A 65 22.01 1.29 0.40
C SER A 65 21.25 0.04 -0.03
N GLN A 66 20.06 -0.23 0.51
CA GLN A 66 19.20 -1.29 0.03
C GLN A 66 18.71 -0.98 -1.39
N ARG A 67 18.78 -1.97 -2.29
CA ARG A 67 18.35 -1.88 -3.70
C ARG A 67 17.30 -2.91 -4.08
N LYS A 68 17.10 -3.90 -3.23
CA LYS A 68 16.12 -4.98 -3.38
C LYS A 68 15.51 -5.26 -2.02
N ARG A 69 14.24 -5.65 -2.01
CA ARG A 69 13.54 -6.12 -0.83
C ARG A 69 12.57 -7.21 -1.22
N LEU A 70 12.22 -8.05 -0.25
CA LEU A 70 11.10 -8.97 -0.39
C LEU A 70 9.79 -8.17 -0.26
N VAL A 71 8.81 -8.49 -1.09
CA VAL A 71 7.46 -7.92 -1.04
C VAL A 71 6.49 -9.08 -1.14
N TYR A 72 5.51 -9.13 -0.26
CA TYR A 72 4.42 -10.09 -0.34
C TYR A 72 3.24 -9.49 -1.09
N LEU A 73 2.80 -10.21 -2.12
CA LEU A 73 1.61 -9.88 -2.90
C LEU A 73 0.51 -10.89 -2.55
N PRO A 74 -0.57 -10.45 -1.88
CA PRO A 74 -1.70 -11.32 -1.55
C PRO A 74 -2.25 -12.04 -2.78
N ALA A 75 -2.50 -13.34 -2.63
CA ALA A 75 -2.74 -14.25 -3.76
C ALA A 75 -4.12 -14.09 -4.42
N SER A 76 -5.05 -13.40 -3.78
CA SER A 76 -6.42 -13.23 -4.28
C SER A 76 -6.55 -12.21 -5.41
N GLU A 77 -5.50 -11.43 -5.70
CA GLU A 77 -5.57 -10.29 -6.61
C GLU A 77 -4.48 -10.29 -7.68
N THR A 78 -4.76 -9.62 -8.81
CA THR A 78 -3.76 -9.38 -9.85
C THR A 78 -3.07 -8.04 -9.62
N TRP A 79 -1.79 -8.09 -9.30
CA TRP A 79 -0.98 -6.91 -9.02
C TRP A 79 -0.29 -6.39 -10.29
N LYS A 80 -0.25 -5.06 -10.43
CA LYS A 80 0.50 -4.37 -11.48
C LYS A 80 1.52 -3.43 -10.87
N THR A 81 2.70 -3.39 -11.46
CA THR A 81 3.71 -2.39 -11.09
C THR A 81 3.22 -1.01 -11.48
N LEU A 82 3.50 -0.03 -10.63
CA LEU A 82 3.27 1.37 -10.94
C LEU A 82 4.48 1.83 -11.74
N ASP A 83 4.48 1.52 -13.04
CA ASP A 83 5.59 1.82 -13.93
C ASP A 83 5.85 3.33 -13.89
N THR A 84 7.03 3.67 -13.38
CA THR A 84 7.57 5.02 -13.48
C THR A 84 8.70 4.90 -14.49
N GLU A 85 8.45 5.29 -15.74
CA GLU A 85 9.50 5.45 -16.76
C GLU A 85 10.68 6.27 -16.25
#